data_AF-A0A7M3XVW5-F1
#
_entry.id   AF-A0A7M3XVW5-F1
#
_cell.length_a   1.000
_cell.length_b   1.000
_cell.length_c   1.000
_cell.angle_alpha   90.00
_cell.angle_beta   90.00
_cell.angle_gamma   90.00
#
_symmetry.space_group_name_H-M   'P 1'
#
loop_
_entity.id
_entity.type
_entity.pdbx_description
1 polymer ?
#
loop_
_entity_poly.entity_id
_entity_poly.type
_entity_poly.pdbx_seq_one_letter_code
_entity_poly.pdbx_strand_id
1 'polypeptide(L)' 'PRHLLHLFVEDFRGTLSPDGDGLLYRVELFSISPAEEQLCWLHECREEHDIPAAQRSTARWMRWLNQA' A
#
# COMPACT_ATOMS: atom_id res chain seq x y z
N PRO A 1 4.75 11.37 -13.32
CA PRO A 1 3.86 12.43 -12.80
C PRO A 1 2.97 11.87 -11.67
N ARG A 2 2.50 12.69 -10.73
CA ARG A 2 1.64 12.19 -9.61
C ARG A 2 0.39 11.45 -10.09
N HIS A 3 -0.23 11.94 -11.17
CA HIS A 3 -1.43 11.32 -11.77
C HIS A 3 -1.19 9.94 -12.39
N LEU A 4 0.07 9.50 -12.51
CA LEU A 4 0.43 8.15 -12.97
C LEU A 4 0.72 7.21 -11.80
N LEU A 5 0.63 7.68 -10.56
CA LEU A 5 0.90 6.87 -9.37
C LEU A 5 -0.42 6.50 -8.68
N HIS A 6 -0.59 5.22 -8.41
CA HIS A 6 -1.75 4.65 -7.74
C HIS A 6 -1.29 4.02 -6.43
N LEU A 7 -2.01 4.30 -5.33
CA LEU A 7 -1.76 3.73 -4.02
C LEU A 7 -2.94 2.84 -3.63
N PHE A 8 -2.68 1.56 -3.41
CA PHE A 8 -3.65 0.58 -2.92
C PHE A 8 -3.35 0.27 -1.46
N VAL A 9 -4.40 0.15 -0.66
CA VAL A 9 -4.32 -0.14 0.78
C VAL A 9 -5.32 -1.23 1.09
N GLU A 10 -4.83 -2.33 1.65
CA GLU A 10 -5.64 -3.47 2.05
C GLU A 10 -5.37 -3.78 3.51
N ASP A 11 -6.46 -3.91 4.28
CA ASP A 11 -6.44 -4.27 5.69
C ASP A 11 -7.15 -5.61 5.84
N PHE A 12 -6.37 -6.63 6.17
CA PHE A 12 -6.85 -8.00 6.30
C PHE A 12 -7.19 -8.36 7.74
N ARG A 13 -7.04 -7.43 8.70
CA ARG A 13 -7.44 -7.66 10.09
C ARG A 13 -8.94 -7.95 10.16
N GLY A 14 -9.30 -9.13 10.66
CA GLY A 14 -10.69 -9.59 10.72
C GLY A 14 -11.16 -10.34 9.47
N THR A 15 -10.27 -10.59 8.52
CA THR A 15 -10.51 -11.47 7.36
C THR A 15 -9.47 -12.59 7.32
N LEU A 16 -9.74 -13.67 6.56
CA LEU A 16 -8.72 -14.67 6.29
C LEU A 16 -7.66 -14.05 5.38
N SER A 17 -6.38 -14.15 5.75
CA SER A 17 -5.27 -13.72 4.90
C SER A 17 -5.38 -14.43 3.54
N PRO A 18 -5.29 -13.72 2.41
CA PRO A 18 -5.58 -14.28 1.09
C PRO A 18 -4.76 -15.53 0.75
N ASP A 19 -3.50 -15.58 1.22
CA ASP A 19 -2.56 -16.66 0.90
C ASP A 19 -2.23 -17.58 2.10
N GLY A 20 -2.92 -17.40 3.22
CA GLY A 20 -2.66 -18.17 4.46
C GLY A 20 -1.30 -17.88 5.11
N ASP A 21 -0.61 -16.82 4.68
CA ASP A 21 0.74 -16.43 5.11
C ASP A 21 0.76 -15.50 6.33
N GLY A 22 -0.41 -15.20 6.89
CA GLY A 22 -0.56 -14.30 8.03
C GLY A 22 -0.45 -12.81 7.66
N LEU A 23 -0.58 -12.43 6.38
CA LEU A 23 -0.65 -11.04 5.98
C LEU A 23 -1.83 -10.31 6.65
N LEU A 24 -1.54 -9.22 7.37
CA LEU A 24 -2.53 -8.41 8.09
C LEU A 24 -2.81 -7.07 7.42
N TYR A 25 -1.82 -6.51 6.73
CA TYR A 25 -1.93 -5.20 6.09
C TYR A 25 -0.98 -5.10 4.90
N ARG A 26 -1.44 -4.57 3.78
CA ARG A 26 -0.64 -4.38 2.56
C ARG A 26 -0.87 -2.98 1.99
N VAL A 27 0.22 -2.38 1.54
CA VAL A 27 0.19 -1.11 0.82
C VAL A 27 1.07 -1.22 -0.41
N GLU A 28 0.50 -0.88 -1.56
CA GLU A 28 1.19 -0.95 -2.84
C GLU A 28 1.14 0.40 -3.54
N LEU A 29 2.28 0.84 -4.07
CA LEU A 29 2.38 1.99 -4.94
C LEU A 29 2.76 1.52 -6.34
N PHE A 30 1.87 1.71 -7.30
CA PHE A 30 2.10 1.41 -8.71
C PHE A 30 2.32 2.67 -9.52
N SER A 31 3.23 2.62 -10.48
CA SER A 31 3.30 3.56 -11.59
C SER A 31 2.58 2.97 -12.78
N ILE A 32 1.50 3.61 -13.22
CA ILE A 32 0.80 3.28 -14.46
C ILE A 32 1.38 4.18 -15.54
N SER A 33 2.38 3.69 -16.26
CA SER A 33 2.92 4.37 -17.43
C SER A 33 2.29 3.78 -18.70
N PRO A 34 2.27 4.50 -19.84
CA PRO A 34 1.83 3.94 -21.12
C PRO A 34 2.65 2.73 -21.57
N ALA A 35 3.83 2.51 -20.98
CA ALA A 35 4.71 1.41 -21.30
C ALA A 35 4.47 0.15 -20.46
N GLU A 36 3.72 0.23 -19.35
CA GLU A 36 3.23 -0.86 -18.47
C GLU A 36 2.99 -0.35 -17.03
N GLU A 37 2.24 -1.13 -16.23
CA GLU A 37 2.12 -0.97 -14.78
C GLU A 37 3.36 -1.52 -14.07
N GLN A 38 3.96 -0.73 -13.19
CA GLN A 38 5.15 -1.13 -12.43
C GLN A 38 4.95 -0.92 -10.94
N LEU A 39 5.08 -2.00 -10.15
CA LEU A 39 5.15 -1.91 -8.69
C LEU A 39 6.40 -1.14 -8.28
N CYS A 40 6.21 0.02 -7.68
CA CYS A 40 7.29 0.92 -7.29
C CYS A 40 7.63 0.81 -5.80
N TRP A 41 6.66 0.43 -4.98
CA TRP A 41 6.84 0.26 -3.54
C TRP A 41 5.78 -0.67 -2.97
N LEU A 42 6.19 -1.56 -2.08
CA LEU A 42 5.33 -2.50 -1.36
C LEU A 42 5.69 -2.44 0.13
N HIS A 43 4.68 -2.44 0.98
CA HIS A 43 4.83 -2.58 2.42
C HIS A 43 3.79 -3.54 2.96
N GLU A 44 4.25 -4.58 3.64
CA GLU A 44 3.42 -5.63 4.21
C GLU A 44 3.67 -5.73 5.71
N CYS A 45 2.61 -5.97 6.47
CA CYS A 45 2.69 -6.27 7.88
C CYS A 45 2.09 -7.65 8.13
N ARG A 46 2.83 -8.50 8.83
CA ARG A 46 2.36 -9.78 9.36
C ARG A 46 2.14 -9.74 10.88
N GLU A 47 2.62 -8.68 11.52
CA GLU A 47 2.47 -8.42 12.93
C GLU A 47 1.62 -7.16 13.15
N GLU A 48 0.67 -7.20 14.08
CA GLU A 48 -0.27 -6.10 14.31
C GLU A 48 0.44 -4.82 14.79
N HIS A 49 1.53 -4.96 15.54
CA HIS A 49 2.28 -3.84 16.08
C HIS A 49 3.03 -3.02 15.01
N ASP A 50 3.23 -3.57 13.81
CA ASP A 50 3.86 -2.87 12.68
C ASP A 50 2.89 -1.97 11.92
N ILE A 51 1.59 -2.27 11.98
CA ILE A 51 0.53 -1.60 11.21
C ILE A 51 0.50 -0.08 11.46
N PRO A 52 0.63 0.44 12.69
CA PRO A 52 0.67 1.88 12.91
C PRO A 52 1.81 2.58 12.16
N ALA A 53 2.96 1.93 11.98
CA ALA A 53 4.07 2.49 11.21
C ALA A 53 3.79 2.49 9.71
N ALA A 54 3.18 1.42 9.20
CA ALA A 54 2.73 1.33 7.82
C ALA A 54 1.70 2.42 7.50
N GLN A 55 0.67 2.57 8.35
CA GLN A 55 -0.37 3.61 8.19
C GLN A 55 0.20 5.03 8.17
N ARG A 56 1.22 5.35 8.99
CA ARG A 56 1.92 6.65 8.93
C ARG A 56 2.61 6.88 7.59
N SER A 57 3.19 5.83 7.00
CA SER A 57 3.83 5.92 5.67
C SER A 57 2.78 6.06 4.57
N THR A 58 1.69 5.28 4.63
CA THR A 58 0.53 5.41 3.74
C THR A 58 -0.04 6.83 3.77
N ALA A 59 -0.25 7.41 4.95
CA ALA A 59 -0.80 8.75 5.11
C ALA A 59 0.09 9.83 4.45
N ARG A 60 1.43 9.68 4.53
CA ARG A 60 2.36 10.56 3.82
C ARG A 60 2.22 10.45 2.30
N TRP A 61 2.12 9.23 1.77
CA TRP A 61 1.89 8.99 0.34
C TRP A 61 0.56 9.58 -0.13
N MET A 62 -0.54 9.28 0.56
CA MET A 62 -1.86 9.86 0.25
C MET A 62 -1.81 11.38 0.25
N ARG A 63 -1.17 11.98 1.27
CA ARG A 63 -1.03 13.44 1.35
C ARG A 63 -0.26 14.01 0.16
N TRP A 64 0.82 13.36 -0.27
CA TRP A 64 1.63 13.84 -1.40
C TRP A 64 0.93 13.67 -2.76
N LEU A 65 0.27 12.51 -2.96
CA LEU A 65 -0.50 12.21 -4.17
C LEU A 65 -1.68 13.18 -4.35
N ASN A 66 -2.33 13.56 -3.24
CA ASN A 66 -3.51 14.42 -3.24
C ASN A 66 -3.21 15.92 -3.09
N GLN A 67 -1.95 16.34 -2.96
CA GLN A 67 -1.62 17.76 -2.99
C GLN A 67 -1.86 18.31 -4.41
N ALA A 68 -2.57 19.44 -4.53
CA ALA A 68 -2.69 20.17 -5.80
C ALA A 68 -1.31 20.75 -6.19
#